data_AF-A0A946B3M2-F1
#
_entry.id   AF-A0A946B3M2-F1
#
_cell.length_a   1.000
_cell.length_b   1.000
_cell.length_c   1.000
_cell.angle_alpha   90.00
_cell.angle_beta   90.00
_cell.angle_gamma   90.00
#
_symmetry.space_group_name_H-M   'P 1'
#
loop_
_entity.id
_entity.type
_entity.pdbx_description
1 polymer ?
#
loop_
_entity_poly.entity_id
_entity_poly.type
_entity_poly.pdbx_seq_one_letter_code
_entity_poly.pdbx_strand_id
1 'polypeptide(L)'
;MLGVGSPGHPVGDIIPGGVFVYRNRQIDLSQQTPFLPPFGQRVLREGIADLDQEGWTLAAADIDLDGRDELIIGAPGVTVNGVEDAGAVFIFGRETPTGPLLLETRIDLAQLGIAVSPFRFGHAITVA
;
A
#
# COMPACT_ATOMS: atom_id res chain seq x y z
N MET A 1 -5.82 -13.33 -3.48
CA MET A 1 -6.05 -12.52 -2.25
C MET A 1 -7.05 -11.42 -2.58
N LEU A 2 -7.64 -10.71 -1.61
CA LEU A 2 -8.38 -9.47 -1.87
C LEU A 2 -7.68 -8.31 -1.16
N GLY A 3 -7.20 -7.33 -1.94
CA GLY A 3 -6.72 -6.05 -1.43
C GLY A 3 -7.80 -4.98 -1.58
N VAL A 4 -8.03 -4.20 -0.54
CA VAL A 4 -8.97 -3.07 -0.55
C VAL A 4 -8.22 -1.80 -0.14
N GLY A 5 -8.14 -0.85 -1.05
CA GLY A 5 -7.52 0.46 -0.81
C GLY A 5 -8.47 1.39 -0.06
N SER A 6 -7.91 2.19 0.84
CA SER A 6 -8.61 3.20 1.63
C SER A 6 -7.73 4.46 1.75
N PRO A 7 -7.47 5.17 0.64
CA PRO A 7 -6.50 6.28 0.59
C PRO A 7 -6.82 7.48 1.48
N GLY A 8 -8.06 7.58 1.97
CA GLY A 8 -8.47 8.63 2.92
C GLY A 8 -8.64 8.12 4.35
N HIS A 9 -8.13 6.93 4.69
CA HIS A 9 -8.32 6.37 6.02
C HIS A 9 -7.54 7.17 7.08
N PRO A 10 -8.23 7.73 8.10
CA PRO A 10 -7.55 8.45 9.17
C PRO A 10 -6.93 7.48 10.18
N VAL A 11 -5.73 7.81 10.66
CA VAL A 11 -5.09 7.13 11.79
C VAL A 11 -4.74 8.18 12.83
N GLY A 12 -5.65 8.41 13.78
CA GLY A 12 -5.57 9.58 14.67
C GLY A 12 -5.84 10.87 13.88
N ASP A 13 -4.93 11.84 13.97
CA ASP A 13 -5.07 13.16 13.32
C ASP A 13 -4.45 13.24 11.92
N ILE A 14 -3.84 12.16 11.42
CA ILE A 14 -3.22 12.09 10.09
C ILE A 14 -4.07 11.23 9.13
N ILE A 15 -3.96 11.49 7.82
CA ILE A 15 -4.70 10.78 6.75
C ILE A 15 -3.71 9.99 5.85
N PRO A 16 -3.00 9.00 6.40
CA PRO A 16 -2.01 8.25 5.63
C PRO A 16 -2.66 7.34 4.56
N GLY A 17 -3.97 7.13 4.60
CA GLY A 17 -4.59 6.09 3.79
C GLY A 17 -4.25 4.70 4.30
N GLY A 18 -4.43 3.68 3.47
CA GLY A 18 -4.07 2.33 3.85
C GLY A 18 -4.68 1.26 2.96
N VAL A 19 -4.19 0.04 3.11
CA VAL A 19 -4.65 -1.13 2.34
C VAL A 19 -4.99 -2.27 3.28
N PHE A 20 -6.18 -2.83 3.11
CA PHE A 20 -6.66 -3.98 3.86
C PHE A 20 -6.55 -5.23 3.00
N VAL A 21 -5.88 -6.26 3.51
CA VAL A 21 -5.69 -7.52 2.79
C VAL A 21 -6.47 -8.63 3.47
N TYR A 22 -7.36 -9.26 2.71
CA TYR A 22 -8.20 -10.36 3.15
C TYR A 22 -7.77 -11.66 2.46
N ARG A 23 -7.65 -12.72 3.26
CA ARG A 23 -7.25 -14.06 2.79
C ARG A 23 -8.24 -15.12 3.30
N ASN A 24 -8.68 -15.99 2.40
CA ASN A 24 -9.26 -17.31 2.65
C ASN A 24 -10.56 -17.50 3.48
N ARG A 25 -11.38 -16.52 3.85
CA ARG A 25 -12.81 -16.72 4.26
C ARG A 25 -13.68 -15.47 4.09
N GLN A 26 -15.01 -15.70 4.06
CA GLN A 26 -16.08 -14.70 3.91
C GLN A 26 -15.87 -13.48 4.83
N ILE A 27 -15.89 -12.29 4.24
CA ILE A 27 -15.69 -11.01 4.92
C ILE A 27 -17.05 -10.57 5.47
N ASP A 28 -17.21 -10.60 6.79
CA ASP A 28 -18.37 -10.02 7.48
C ASP A 28 -17.99 -8.64 8.02
N LEU A 29 -18.52 -7.59 7.39
CA LEU A 29 -18.27 -6.19 7.74
C LEU A 29 -19.21 -5.68 8.85
N SER A 30 -20.10 -6.53 9.39
CA SER A 30 -21.13 -6.11 10.35
C SER A 30 -20.68 -6.10 11.83
N GLN A 31 -19.50 -6.62 12.15
CA GLN A 31 -19.01 -6.83 13.52
C GLN A 31 -17.74 -6.01 13.85
N GLN A 32 -17.76 -4.69 13.61
CA GLN A 32 -16.60 -3.81 13.77
C GLN A 32 -16.67 -2.90 15.01
N THR A 33 -16.31 -3.42 16.19
CA THR A 33 -15.77 -2.59 17.30
C THR A 33 -14.78 -3.40 18.15
N PRO A 34 -13.54 -2.94 18.39
CA PRO A 34 -12.85 -1.77 17.82
C PRO A 34 -12.39 -2.04 16.38
N PHE A 35 -11.96 -0.98 15.68
CA PHE A 35 -11.48 -0.97 14.29
C PHE A 35 -10.12 -1.68 14.11
N LEU A 36 -10.03 -2.92 14.58
CA LEU A 36 -8.97 -3.87 14.30
C LEU A 36 -9.66 -5.07 13.65
N PRO A 37 -9.62 -5.23 12.32
CA PRO A 37 -10.18 -6.43 11.71
C PRO A 37 -9.44 -7.64 12.30
N PRO A 38 -10.13 -8.59 12.97
CA PRO A 38 -9.47 -9.71 13.66
C PRO A 38 -8.70 -10.66 12.73
N PHE A 39 -8.84 -10.51 11.40
CA PHE A 39 -8.25 -11.40 10.40
C PHE A 39 -7.64 -10.68 9.18
N GLY A 40 -7.46 -9.36 9.26
CA GLY A 40 -6.75 -8.60 8.23
C GLY A 40 -5.38 -8.21 8.76
N GLN A 41 -4.30 -8.61 8.10
CA GLN A 41 -3.00 -8.00 8.37
C GLN A 41 -3.13 -6.54 7.94
N ARG A 42 -3.15 -5.64 8.91
CA ARG A 42 -3.03 -4.20 8.66
C ARG A 42 -1.58 -3.97 8.24
N VAL A 43 -1.33 -3.63 6.98
CA VAL A 43 -0.02 -3.10 6.56
C VAL A 43 0.02 -1.67 7.06
N LEU A 44 0.22 -1.47 8.37
CA LEU A 44 0.61 -0.15 8.87
C LEU A 44 2.12 -0.09 8.92
N ARG A 45 2.67 0.94 8.30
CA ARG A 45 3.93 1.49 8.79
C ARG A 45 3.59 2.44 9.91
N GLU A 46 3.83 2.03 11.15
CA GLU A 46 3.84 2.99 12.25
C GLU A 46 5.03 3.95 12.06
N GLY A 47 4.78 5.26 12.09
CA GLY A 47 5.84 6.28 12.09
C GLY A 47 6.16 6.95 10.74
N ILE A 48 5.37 6.77 9.68
CA ILE A 48 5.52 7.55 8.44
C ILE A 48 4.32 8.49 8.30
N ALA A 49 4.49 9.74 8.74
CA ALA A 49 3.51 10.81 8.58
C ALA A 49 3.31 11.27 7.11
N ASP A 50 4.05 10.66 6.18
CA ASP A 50 4.18 11.05 4.78
C ASP A 50 3.49 10.06 3.81
N LEU A 51 2.55 9.22 4.27
CA LEU A 51 1.92 8.19 3.43
C LEU A 51 0.63 8.63 2.72
N ASP A 52 0.28 9.92 2.77
CA ASP A 52 -0.97 10.47 2.23
C ASP A 52 -1.41 9.74 0.94
N GLN A 53 -2.65 9.24 0.95
CA GLN A 53 -3.26 8.51 -0.17
C GLN A 53 -2.67 7.13 -0.50
N GLU A 54 -2.10 6.40 0.46
CA GLU A 54 -1.75 4.98 0.26
C GLU A 54 -2.99 4.14 -0.08
N GLY A 55 -2.88 3.29 -1.10
CA GLY A 55 -3.99 2.46 -1.57
C GLY A 55 -4.90 3.16 -2.57
N TRP A 56 -4.43 4.24 -3.21
CA TRP A 56 -5.13 4.91 -4.31
C TRP A 56 -5.29 4.00 -5.52
N THR A 57 -4.25 3.21 -5.80
CA THR A 57 -4.28 2.15 -6.82
C THR A 57 -3.73 0.87 -6.24
N LEU A 58 -4.27 -0.24 -6.72
CA LEU A 58 -3.83 -1.59 -6.37
C LEU A 58 -3.66 -2.42 -7.63
N ALA A 59 -2.62 -3.23 -7.65
CA ALA A 59 -2.44 -4.31 -8.61
C ALA A 59 -1.84 -5.53 -7.89
N ALA A 60 -1.96 -6.70 -8.51
CA ALA A 60 -1.35 -7.92 -8.00
C ALA A 60 -0.84 -8.77 -9.16
N ALA A 61 0.39 -9.23 -9.05
CA ALA A 61 1.05 -10.10 -10.01
C ALA A 61 2.27 -10.77 -9.34
N ASP A 62 2.65 -11.94 -9.83
CA ASP A 62 3.90 -12.63 -9.49
C ASP A 62 5.05 -12.00 -10.29
N ILE A 63 5.65 -10.95 -9.72
CA ILE A 63 6.71 -10.11 -10.32
C ILE A 63 8.08 -10.78 -10.18
N ASP A 64 8.31 -11.50 -9.08
CA ASP A 64 9.59 -12.15 -8.79
C ASP A 64 9.67 -13.61 -9.30
N LEU A 65 8.56 -14.13 -9.83
CA LEU A 65 8.40 -15.46 -10.42
C LEU A 65 8.56 -16.60 -9.41
N ASP A 66 8.22 -16.35 -8.15
CA ASP A 66 8.27 -17.34 -7.08
C ASP A 66 7.01 -18.24 -7.00
N GLY A 67 6.00 -17.94 -7.83
CA GLY A 67 4.70 -18.62 -7.86
C GLY A 67 3.65 -18.01 -6.93
N ARG A 68 3.86 -16.80 -6.39
CA ARG A 68 2.94 -16.08 -5.51
C ARG A 68 2.78 -14.66 -6.00
N ASP A 69 1.55 -14.15 -6.02
CA ASP A 69 1.36 -12.75 -6.36
C ASP A 69 1.87 -11.83 -5.24
N GLU A 70 2.62 -10.81 -5.65
CA GLU A 70 2.92 -9.60 -4.89
C GLU A 70 1.71 -8.66 -4.94
N LEU A 71 1.58 -7.85 -3.90
CA LEU A 71 0.65 -6.73 -3.84
C LEU A 71 1.40 -5.43 -4.16
N ILE A 72 0.94 -4.74 -5.20
CA ILE A 72 1.48 -3.47 -5.64
C ILE A 72 0.52 -2.37 -5.22
N ILE A 73 1.02 -1.36 -4.51
CA ILE A 73 0.23 -0.30 -3.90
C ILE A 73 0.75 1.04 -4.40
N GLY A 74 -0.12 1.80 -5.06
CA GLY A 74 0.15 3.20 -5.40
C GLY A 74 -0.23 4.12 -4.23
N ALA A 75 0.66 5.05 -3.93
CA ALA A 75 0.50 6.04 -2.90
C ALA A 75 0.88 7.43 -3.45
N PRO A 76 0.04 8.01 -4.32
CA PRO A 76 0.34 9.23 -5.05
C PRO A 76 0.48 10.48 -4.18
N GLY A 77 -0.03 10.48 -2.94
CA GLY A 77 0.12 11.62 -2.02
C GLY A 77 1.40 11.58 -1.19
N VAL A 78 2.20 10.52 -1.30
CA VAL A 78 3.42 10.36 -0.48
C VAL A 78 4.37 11.52 -0.69
N THR A 79 4.83 12.10 0.41
CA THR A 79 5.93 13.07 0.41
C THR A 79 7.26 12.33 0.23
N VAL A 80 8.04 12.73 -0.78
CA VAL A 80 9.34 12.12 -1.07
C VAL A 80 10.40 13.21 -1.06
N ASN A 81 11.43 13.08 -0.21
CA ASN A 81 12.51 14.05 -0.05
C ASN A 81 12.04 15.51 0.14
N GLY A 82 10.94 15.70 0.89
CA GLY A 82 10.37 17.01 1.15
C GLY A 82 9.51 17.59 0.01
N VAL A 83 9.25 16.81 -1.05
CA VAL A 83 8.31 17.17 -2.11
C VAL A 83 6.97 16.49 -1.82
N GLU A 84 5.98 17.30 -1.42
CA GLU A 84 4.60 16.85 -1.21
C GLU A 84 4.00 16.31 -2.52
N ASP A 85 3.12 15.30 -2.41
CA ASP A 85 2.43 14.68 -3.56
C ASP A 85 3.39 14.18 -4.67
N ALA A 86 4.66 13.92 -4.34
CA ALA A 86 5.62 13.31 -5.27
C ALA A 86 5.16 11.91 -5.67
N GLY A 87 4.64 11.17 -4.69
CA GLY A 87 4.07 9.84 -4.84
C GLY A 87 5.11 8.72 -4.85
N ALA A 88 4.66 7.52 -4.51
CA ALA A 88 5.45 6.31 -4.51
C ALA A 88 4.63 5.08 -4.92
N VAL A 89 5.32 4.02 -5.32
CA VAL A 89 4.77 2.67 -5.47
C VAL A 89 5.48 1.74 -4.51
N PHE A 90 4.71 0.92 -3.79
CA PHE A 90 5.21 -0.09 -2.87
C PHE A 90 4.85 -1.48 -3.36
N ILE A 91 5.81 -2.40 -3.29
CA ILE A 91 5.62 -3.81 -3.65
C ILE A 91 5.79 -4.63 -2.38
N PHE A 92 4.79 -5.45 -2.10
CA PHE A 92 4.76 -6.36 -0.96
C PHE A 92 4.58 -7.78 -1.43
N GLY A 93 5.56 -8.64 -1.21
CA GLY A 93 5.43 -10.07 -1.44
C GLY A 93 5.55 -10.87 -0.15
N ARG A 94 5.80 -12.16 -0.30
CA ARG A 94 5.88 -13.08 0.83
C ARG A 94 6.91 -14.18 0.60
N GLU A 95 7.69 -14.40 1.64
CA GLU A 95 8.67 -15.49 1.72
C GLU A 95 8.02 -16.88 1.83
N THR A 96 6.76 -16.95 2.29
CA THR A 96 6.05 -18.23 2.51
C THR A 96 4.56 -18.13 2.20
N PRO A 97 3.88 -19.23 1.81
CA PRO A 97 2.46 -19.20 1.41
C PRO A 97 1.50 -18.59 2.43
N THR A 98 1.77 -18.83 3.72
CA THR A 98 0.96 -18.36 4.86
C THR A 98 1.61 -17.22 5.64
N GLY A 99 2.80 -16.77 5.22
CA GLY A 99 3.55 -15.70 5.87
C GLY A 99 2.86 -14.34 5.80
N PRO A 100 3.38 -13.36 6.56
CA PRO A 100 2.97 -11.97 6.42
C PRO A 100 3.38 -11.43 5.04
N LEU A 101 2.65 -10.43 4.55
CA LEU A 101 3.16 -9.56 3.50
C LEU A 101 4.24 -8.66 4.09
N LEU A 102 5.39 -8.60 3.42
CA LEU A 102 6.53 -7.77 3.80
C LEU A 102 6.84 -6.80 2.67
N LEU A 103 7.32 -5.60 3.00
CA LEU A 103 7.77 -4.67 1.98
C LEU A 103 9.03 -5.23 1.33
N GLU A 104 8.99 -5.43 0.03
CA GLU A 104 10.14 -5.84 -0.75
C GLU A 104 10.78 -4.66 -1.44
N THR A 105 9.97 -3.84 -2.12
CA THR A 105 10.48 -2.73 -2.95
C THR A 105 9.67 -1.46 -2.73
N ARG A 106 10.38 -0.32 -2.71
CA ARG A 106 9.81 1.03 -2.82
C ARG A 106 10.36 1.68 -4.08
N ILE A 107 9.45 2.13 -4.94
CA ILE A 107 9.75 2.83 -6.18
C ILE A 107 9.26 4.28 -6.03
N ASP A 108 10.17 5.23 -6.16
CA ASP A 108 9.88 6.66 -6.22
C ASP A 108 10.84 7.37 -7.17
N LEU A 109 10.49 8.62 -7.52
CA LEU A 109 11.28 9.41 -8.46
C LEU A 109 12.56 10.00 -7.85
N ALA A 110 12.71 9.95 -6.52
CA ALA A 110 13.92 10.43 -5.85
C ALA A 110 15.14 9.55 -6.17
N GLN A 111 14.95 8.25 -6.32
CA GLN A 111 16.01 7.32 -6.73
C GLN A 111 16.56 7.63 -8.14
N LEU A 112 15.77 8.33 -8.98
CA LEU A 112 16.16 8.71 -10.34
C LEU A 112 16.84 10.09 -10.41
N GLY A 113 17.01 10.79 -9.27
CA GLY A 113 17.54 12.15 -9.24
C GLY A 113 16.62 13.20 -9.86
N ILE A 114 15.35 12.84 -10.09
CA ILE A 114 14.34 13.71 -10.67
C ILE A 114 13.49 14.25 -9.52
N ALA A 115 13.82 15.46 -9.06
CA ALA A 115 13.00 16.20 -8.10
C ALA A 115 12.43 17.42 -8.82
N VAL A 116 11.13 17.46 -9.14
CA VAL A 116 10.48 18.71 -9.58
C VAL A 116 8.95 18.57 -9.70
N SER A 117 8.17 19.02 -8.72
CA SER A 117 6.67 19.10 -8.75
C SER A 117 5.93 17.85 -8.24
N PRO A 118 4.73 18.01 -7.65
CA PRO A 118 3.82 16.91 -7.33
C PRO A 118 3.45 16.12 -8.59
N PHE A 119 4.09 14.98 -8.79
CA PHE A 119 3.86 14.10 -9.94
C PHE A 119 2.86 13.00 -9.66
N ARG A 120 2.43 12.83 -8.40
CA ARG A 120 1.47 11.82 -7.98
C ARG A 120 1.87 10.44 -8.51
N PHE A 121 3.15 10.10 -8.41
CA PHE A 121 3.67 8.83 -8.91
C PHE A 121 2.91 7.67 -8.24
N GLY A 122 2.54 6.65 -9.02
CA GLY A 122 1.65 5.58 -8.56
C GLY A 122 0.15 5.89 -8.62
N HIS A 123 -0.27 7.03 -9.20
CA HIS A 123 -1.70 7.33 -9.40
C HIS A 123 -2.42 6.37 -10.37
N ALA A 124 -1.68 5.67 -11.21
CA ALA A 124 -2.17 4.62 -12.09
C ALA A 124 -1.14 3.49 -12.12
N ILE A 125 -1.59 2.24 -11.97
CA ILE A 125 -0.74 1.04 -11.99
C ILE A 125 -1.44 -0.01 -12.85
N THR A 126 -0.66 -0.74 -13.63
CA THR A 126 -1.10 -1.91 -14.37
C THR A 126 -0.03 -2.97 -14.31
N VAL A 127 -0.44 -4.23 -14.47
CA VAL A 127 0.41 -5.43 -14.55
C VAL A 127 -0.02 -6.20 -15.80
N ALA A 128 0.93 -6.88 -16.45
CA ALA A 128 0.73 -7.58 -17.71
C ALA A 128 1.11 -9.06 -17.57
#